data_AF-A0A857DC87-F1
#
_entry.id   AF-A0A857DC87-F1
#
_cell.length_a   1.000
_cell.length_b   1.000
_cell.length_c   1.000
_cell.angle_alpha   90.00
_cell.angle_beta   90.00
_cell.angle_gamma   90.00
#
_symmetry.space_group_name_H-M   'P 1'
#
loop_
_entity.id
_entity.type
_entity.pdbx_description
1 polymer ?
#
loop_
_entity_poly.entity_id
_entity_poly.type
_entity_poly.pdbx_seq_one_letter_code
_entity_poly.pdbx_strand_id
1 'polypeptide(L)'
;MRNYKRKVIIWFIIAILAFIAMIGLSVLIWTINTSLEQWKTIRLDRSITDSYYFIKSYSIGGLALSCLLFLMGSVISYSGFKSWRYSEMFI
;
A
#
# COMPACT_ATOMS: atom_id res chain seq x y z
N MET A 1 16.93 -19.54 16.84
CA MET A 1 15.69 -19.21 16.09
C MET A 1 14.98 -17.91 16.51
N ARG A 2 15.27 -17.31 17.68
CA ARG A 2 14.58 -16.10 18.19
C ARG A 2 14.64 -14.88 17.25
N ASN A 3 15.76 -14.67 16.54
CA ASN A 3 15.91 -13.56 15.60
C ASN A 3 15.07 -13.73 14.31
N TYR A 4 14.78 -14.97 13.92
CA TYR A 4 13.96 -15.26 12.74
C TYR A 4 12.49 -14.90 12.98
N LYS A 5 11.93 -15.34 14.12
CA LYS A 5 10.56 -15.01 14.52
C LYS A 5 10.32 -13.49 14.55
N ARG A 6 11.31 -12.72 15.05
CA ARG A 6 11.23 -11.24 15.08
C ARG A 6 11.17 -10.63 13.67
N LYS A 7 11.92 -11.17 12.70
CA LYS A 7 11.90 -10.69 11.31
C LYS A 7 10.55 -10.97 10.63
N VAL A 8 9.96 -12.14 10.86
CA VAL A 8 8.63 -12.49 10.32
C VAL A 8 7.56 -11.53 10.86
N ILE A 9 7.60 -11.23 12.17
CA ILE A 9 6.67 -10.25 12.78
C ILE A 9 6.85 -8.85 12.19
N ILE A 10 8.09 -8.40 11.96
CA ILE A 10 8.35 -7.10 11.33
C ILE A 10 7.75 -7.05 9.91
N TRP A 11 7.95 -8.08 9.10
CA TRP A 11 7.36 -8.16 7.76
C TRP A 11 5.83 -8.19 7.78
N PHE A 12 5.24 -8.84 8.78
CA PHE A 12 3.80 -8.85 8.98
C PHE A 12 3.25 -7.45 9.33
N ILE A 13 3.94 -6.71 10.21
CA ILE A 13 3.57 -5.32 10.54
C ILE A 13 3.69 -4.42 9.30
N ILE A 14 4.75 -4.58 8.50
CA ILE A 14 4.93 -3.84 7.25
C ILE A 14 3.78 -4.14 6.27
N ALA A 15 3.34 -5.41 6.16
CA ALA A 15 2.20 -5.77 5.33
C ALA A 15 0.91 -5.08 5.80
N ILE A 16 0.65 -5.02 7.11
CA ILE A 16 -0.51 -4.31 7.66
C ILE A 16 -0.46 -2.82 7.34
N LEU A 17 0.70 -2.17 7.53
CA LEU A 17 0.88 -0.76 7.19
C LEU A 17 0.67 -0.49 5.70
N ALA A 18 1.19 -1.37 4.84
CA ALA A 18 0.99 -1.29 3.40
C ALA A 18 -0.49 -1.41 3.01
N PHE A 19 -1.25 -2.27 3.71
CA PHE A 19 -2.69 -2.42 3.50
C PHE A 19 -3.46 -1.14 3.87
N ILE A 20 -3.13 -0.51 5.01
CA ILE A 20 -3.74 0.77 5.42
C ILE A 20 -3.43 1.87 4.41
N ALA A 21 -2.17 1.97 3.97
CA ALA A 21 -1.74 2.93 2.96
C ALA A 21 -2.46 2.73 1.62
N MET A 22 -2.69 1.47 1.21
CA MET A 22 -3.42 1.13 -0.01
C MET A 22 -4.87 1.64 0.04
N ILE A 23 -5.57 1.46 1.17
CA ILE A 23 -6.93 1.99 1.36
C ILE A 23 -6.91 3.52 1.30
N GLY A 24 -6.00 4.17 2.03
CA GLY A 24 -5.90 5.62 2.08
C GLY A 24 -5.64 6.24 0.71
N LEU A 25 -4.68 5.70 -0.04
CA LEU A 25 -4.36 6.16 -1.39
C LEU A 25 -5.50 5.91 -2.38
N SER A 26 -6.21 4.79 -2.25
CA SER A 26 -7.38 4.49 -3.08
C SER A 26 -8.50 5.53 -2.88
N VAL A 27 -8.79 5.89 -1.63
CA VAL A 27 -9.80 6.92 -1.31
C VAL A 27 -9.36 8.28 -1.84
N LEU A 28 -8.08 8.63 -1.68
CA LEU A 28 -7.55 9.91 -2.14
C LEU A 28 -7.62 10.04 -3.68
N ILE A 29 -7.30 8.98 -4.42
CA ILE A 29 -7.45 8.95 -5.88
C ILE A 29 -8.92 9.14 -6.29
N TRP A 30 -9.85 8.49 -5.58
CA TRP A 30 -11.28 8.63 -5.86
C TRP A 30 -11.76 10.07 -5.64
N THR A 31 -11.36 10.71 -4.53
CA THR A 31 -11.68 12.11 -4.23
C THR A 31 -11.11 13.07 -5.28
N ILE A 32 -9.88 12.85 -5.75
CA ILE A 32 -9.27 13.70 -6.79
C ILE A 32 -10.01 13.52 -8.12
N ASN A 33 -10.41 12.29 -8.47
CA ASN A 33 -11.17 12.05 -9.70
C ASN A 33 -12.54 12.73 -9.67
N THR A 34 -13.29 12.59 -8.57
CA THR A 34 -14.62 13.23 -8.45
C THR A 34 -14.52 14.76 -8.48
N SER A 35 -13.48 15.32 -7.85
CA SER A 35 -13.19 16.76 -7.91
C SER A 35 -12.85 17.19 -9.35
N LEU A 36 -11.94 16.48 -10.03
CA LEU A 36 -11.59 16.80 -11.43
C LEU A 36 -12.78 16.71 -12.39
N GLU A 37 -13.69 15.75 -12.19
CA GLU A 37 -14.90 15.61 -13.02
C GLU A 37 -15.90 16.75 -12.81
N GLN A 38 -16.15 17.15 -11.57
CA GLN A 38 -17.00 18.29 -11.25
C GLN A 38 -16.44 19.61 -11.77
N TRP A 39 -15.13 19.71 -11.93
CA TRP A 39 -14.46 20.96 -12.31
C TRP A 39 -14.20 21.03 -13.81
N LYS A 40 -14.42 19.93 -14.54
CA LYS A 40 -14.35 19.91 -16.01
C LYS A 40 -15.47 20.72 -16.66
N THR A 41 -16.57 20.96 -15.94
CA THR A 41 -17.71 21.80 -16.37
C THR A 41 -17.49 23.30 -16.09
N ILE A 42 -16.57 23.67 -15.20
CA ILE A 42 -16.27 25.05 -14.81
C ILE A 42 -14.84 25.35 -15.27
N ARG A 43 -14.64 26.19 -16.29
CA ARG A 43 -13.29 26.53 -16.81
C ARG A 43 -12.39 27.04 -15.67
N LEU A 44 -11.57 26.15 -15.14
CA LEU A 44 -10.65 26.45 -14.06
C LEU A 44 -9.27 26.81 -14.58
N ASP A 45 -8.53 27.56 -13.75
CA ASP A 45 -7.17 27.99 -14.04
C ASP A 45 -6.23 26.78 -14.18
N ARG A 46 -5.46 26.73 -15.28
CA ARG A 46 -4.64 25.56 -15.66
C ARG A 46 -3.65 25.16 -14.58
N SER A 47 -3.13 26.13 -13.83
CA SER A 47 -2.18 25.89 -12.73
C SER A 47 -2.74 24.99 -11.62
N ILE A 48 -4.04 25.10 -11.33
CA ILE A 48 -4.70 24.29 -10.29
C ILE A 48 -4.89 22.87 -10.82
N THR A 49 -5.34 22.73 -12.06
CA THR A 49 -5.56 21.43 -12.70
C THR A 49 -4.27 20.61 -12.79
N ASP A 50 -3.16 21.22 -13.17
CA ASP A 50 -1.86 20.53 -13.25
C ASP A 50 -1.41 20.01 -11.88
N SER A 51 -1.59 20.80 -10.82
CA SER A 51 -1.27 20.39 -9.44
C SER A 51 -2.06 19.15 -9.01
N TYR A 52 -3.36 19.08 -9.33
CA TYR A 52 -4.19 17.90 -9.05
C TYR A 52 -3.75 16.67 -9.85
N TYR A 53 -3.37 16.84 -11.12
CA TYR A 53 -2.82 15.73 -11.91
C TYR A 53 -1.49 15.21 -11.36
N PHE A 54 -0.61 16.11 -10.88
CA PHE A 54 0.61 15.72 -10.19
C PHE A 54 0.30 14.88 -8.95
N ILE A 55 -0.57 15.35 -8.04
CA ILE A 55 -0.94 14.62 -6.83
C ILE A 55 -1.56 13.26 -7.17
N LYS A 56 -2.43 13.21 -8.19
CA LYS A 56 -3.03 11.97 -8.68
C LYS A 56 -1.95 10.97 -9.15
N SER A 57 -0.99 11.42 -9.95
CA SER A 57 0.09 10.56 -10.47
C SER A 57 0.96 9.97 -9.34
N TYR A 58 1.35 10.80 -8.36
CA TYR A 58 2.10 10.34 -7.18
C TYR A 58 1.29 9.35 -6.34
N SER A 59 -0.02 9.58 -6.21
CA SER A 59 -0.90 8.71 -5.41
C SER A 59 -1.08 7.34 -6.07
N ILE A 60 -1.17 7.29 -7.41
CA ILE A 60 -1.18 6.04 -8.17
C ILE A 60 0.15 5.29 -8.00
N GLY A 61 1.29 5.99 -8.10
CA GLY A 61 2.62 5.42 -7.87
C GLY A 61 2.77 4.86 -6.45
N GLY A 62 2.31 5.60 -5.44
CA GLY A 62 2.28 5.15 -4.05
C GLY A 62 1.41 3.91 -3.88
N LEU A 63 0.24 3.86 -4.52
CA LEU A 63 -0.69 2.73 -4.43
C LEU A 63 -0.08 1.46 -5.03
N ALA A 64 0.59 1.59 -6.17
CA ALA A 64 1.33 0.48 -6.78
C ALA A 64 2.44 -0.06 -5.86
N LEU A 65 3.21 0.84 -5.23
CA LEU A 65 4.24 0.46 -4.27
C LEU A 65 3.66 -0.22 -3.03
N SER A 66 2.58 0.31 -2.46
CA SER A 66 1.87 -0.32 -1.34
C SER A 66 1.36 -1.72 -1.68
N CYS A 67 0.85 -1.92 -2.91
CA CYS A 67 0.41 -3.23 -3.38
C CYS A 67 1.57 -4.24 -3.46
N LEU A 68 2.72 -3.83 -4.00
CA LEU A 68 3.92 -4.67 -4.05
C LEU A 68 4.42 -5.05 -2.65
N LEU A 69 4.50 -4.07 -1.74
CA LEU A 69 4.91 -4.31 -0.36
C LEU A 69 3.95 -5.23 0.39
N PHE A 70 2.65 -5.10 0.13
CA PHE A 70 1.64 -5.98 0.71
C PHE A 70 1.80 -7.43 0.23
N LEU A 71 1.97 -7.64 -1.08
CA LEU A 71 2.18 -8.97 -1.65
C LEU A 71 3.45 -9.63 -1.12
N MET A 72 4.58 -8.91 -1.16
CA MET A 72 5.84 -9.42 -0.64
C MET A 72 5.75 -9.71 0.86
N GLY A 73 5.18 -8.79 1.64
CA GLY A 73 5.01 -8.95 3.08
C GLY A 73 4.11 -10.14 3.43
N SER A 74 3.05 -10.38 2.66
CA SER A 74 2.15 -11.52 2.84
C SER A 74 2.85 -12.86 2.57
N VAL A 75 3.60 -12.97 1.46
CA VAL A 75 4.35 -14.18 1.10
C VAL A 75 5.45 -14.50 2.12
N ILE A 76 6.21 -13.48 2.55
CA ILE A 76 7.27 -13.63 3.56
C ILE A 76 6.66 -14.01 4.92
N SER A 77 5.55 -13.39 5.30
CA SER A 77 4.88 -13.72 6.57
C SER A 77 4.35 -15.16 6.56
N TYR A 78 3.66 -15.56 5.48
CA TYR A 78 3.12 -16.92 5.35
C TYR A 78 4.22 -17.99 5.38
N SER A 79 5.28 -17.81 4.58
CA SER A 79 6.43 -18.73 4.58
C SER A 79 7.14 -18.77 5.94
N GLY A 80 7.22 -17.62 6.62
CA GLY A 80 7.71 -17.48 7.98
C GLY A 80 6.93 -18.30 9.01
N PHE A 81 5.60 -18.16 9.02
CA PHE A 81 4.70 -18.92 9.89
C PHE A 81 4.75 -20.43 9.59
N LYS A 82 4.77 -20.82 8.30
CA LYS A 82 4.87 -22.23 7.90
C LYS A 82 6.19 -22.86 8.39
N SER A 83 7.31 -22.16 8.21
CA SER A 83 8.63 -22.59 8.67
C SER A 83 8.70 -22.76 10.19
N TRP A 84 8.05 -21.88 10.94
CA TRP A 84 7.95 -22.00 12.39
C TRP A 84 7.22 -23.29 12.78
N ARG A 85 6.06 -23.58 12.18
CA ARG A 85 5.28 -24.80 12.48
C ARG A 85 6.07 -26.09 12.22
N TYR A 86 6.89 -26.14 11.16
CA TYR A 86 7.76 -27.29 10.90
C TYR A 86 8.85 -27.43 11.97
N SER A 87 9.47 -26.33 12.40
CA SER A 87 10.51 -26.38 13.44
C SER A 87 10.00 -26.92 14.78
N GLU A 88 8.73 -26.75 15.09
CA GLU A 88 8.11 -27.28 16.31
C GLU A 88 7.74 -28.76 16.20
N MET A 89 7.66 -29.33 14.99
CA MET A 89 7.39 -30.76 14.79
C MET A 89 8.62 -31.65 14.92
N PHE A 90 9.83 -31.07 14.89
CA PHE A 90 11.11 -31.79 14.98
C PHE A 90 11.82 -31.60 16.32
N ILE A 91 11.12 -31.04 17.32
CA ILE A 91 11.53 -30.93 18.74
C ILE A 91 10.60 -31.83 19.53
#